data_AF-A0A8C7MWR0-F1
#
_entry.id   AF-A0A8C7MWR0-F1
#
_cell.length_a   1.000
_cell.length_b   1.000
_cell.length_c   1.000
_cell.angle_alpha   90.00
_cell.angle_beta   90.00
_cell.angle_gamma   90.00
#
_symmetry.space_group_name_H-M   'P 1'
#
loop_
_entity.id
_entity.type
_entity.pdbx_description
1 polymer ?
#
loop_
_entity_poly.entity_id
_entity_poly.type
_entity_poly.pdbx_seq_one_letter_code
_entity_poly.pdbx_strand_id
1 'polypeptide(L)'
;MNRSLSKSQSSLQYRATVEVKSKYGAEFRRFSLNRSNPGEFQDFYKLILRLHRLTSIDVIIGYADIQGELLPINNDGNFCKAVSTAPTLLRIFIQRQGIHPEQTSLHLVVQG
;
A
#
# COMPACT_ATOMS: atom_id res chain seq x y z
N MET A 1 -31.30 -36.59 0.56
CA MET A 1 -30.96 -35.17 0.31
C MET A 1 -31.03 -34.44 1.64
N ASN A 2 -29.95 -34.45 2.42
CA ASN A 2 -29.99 -33.91 3.79
C ASN A 2 -28.64 -33.26 4.08
N ARG A 3 -28.39 -32.05 3.57
CA ARG A 3 -27.29 -31.20 4.06
C ARG A 3 -27.89 -30.17 4.99
N SER A 4 -27.86 -30.46 6.29
CA SER A 4 -28.05 -29.46 7.34
C SER A 4 -26.88 -28.48 7.29
N LEU A 5 -27.08 -27.34 6.64
CA LEU A 5 -26.20 -26.18 6.75
C LEU A 5 -26.57 -25.46 8.06
N SER A 6 -25.96 -25.91 9.15
CA SER A 6 -26.13 -25.31 10.46
C SER A 6 -25.03 -24.29 10.74
N LYS A 7 -25.50 -23.15 11.26
CA LYS A 7 -24.81 -22.13 12.05
C LYS A 7 -24.08 -21.02 11.27
N SER A 8 -24.84 -19.96 11.02
CA SER A 8 -24.43 -18.61 11.38
C SER A 8 -23.83 -18.58 12.79
N GLN A 9 -22.51 -18.41 12.90
CA GLN A 9 -21.87 -17.96 14.14
C GLN A 9 -20.48 -17.35 13.81
N SER A 10 -20.45 -16.03 13.59
CA SER A 10 -19.42 -15.08 14.06
C SER A 10 -19.45 -13.78 13.25
N SER A 11 -20.44 -12.93 13.55
CA SER A 11 -20.30 -11.49 13.40
C SER A 11 -19.00 -11.05 14.09
N LEU A 12 -18.15 -10.29 13.40
CA LEU A 12 -16.87 -9.72 13.89
C LEU A 12 -15.65 -10.66 13.93
N GLN A 13 -15.56 -11.68 13.07
CA GLN A 13 -14.23 -12.18 12.73
C GLN A 13 -13.46 -11.06 12.02
N TYR A 14 -12.41 -10.56 12.66
CA TYR A 14 -11.35 -9.78 12.05
C TYR A 14 -11.10 -10.34 10.64
N ARG A 15 -11.55 -9.63 9.59
CA ARG A 15 -11.49 -10.17 8.22
C ARG A 15 -10.07 -10.65 7.98
N ALA A 16 -9.92 -11.94 7.68
CA ALA A 16 -8.61 -12.56 7.45
C ALA A 16 -7.81 -11.80 6.38
N THR A 17 -8.52 -11.04 5.54
CA THR A 17 -7.94 -10.13 4.57
C THR A 17 -8.34 -8.67 4.84
N VAL A 18 -7.41 -7.75 4.54
CA VAL A 18 -7.67 -6.31 4.45
C VAL A 18 -7.71 -5.90 2.98
N GLU A 19 -8.69 -5.07 2.62
CA GLU A 19 -8.72 -4.45 1.30
C GLU A 19 -7.75 -3.27 1.26
N VAL A 20 -6.97 -3.14 0.20
CA VAL A 20 -6.05 -2.02 -0.01
C VAL A 20 -6.53 -1.21 -1.20
N LYS A 21 -6.65 0.11 -1.03
CA LYS A 21 -6.84 1.07 -2.13
C LYS A 21 -5.59 1.93 -2.22
N SER A 22 -4.83 1.74 -3.29
CA SER A 22 -3.60 2.49 -3.56
C SER A 22 -3.83 3.60 -4.56
N LYS A 23 -3.35 4.80 -4.24
CA LYS A 23 -3.46 6.01 -5.07
C LYS A 23 -2.08 6.50 -5.49
N TYR A 24 -1.88 6.72 -6.79
CA TYR A 24 -0.69 7.35 -7.34
C TYR A 24 -1.11 8.41 -8.36
N GLY A 25 -0.92 9.70 -8.04
CA GLY A 25 -1.47 10.79 -8.86
C GLY A 25 -3.00 10.69 -9.01
N ALA A 26 -3.48 10.50 -10.24
CA ALA A 26 -4.89 10.26 -10.56
C ALA A 26 -5.27 8.77 -10.63
N GLU A 27 -4.29 7.85 -10.58
CA GLU A 27 -4.49 6.42 -10.69
C GLU A 27 -4.93 5.79 -9.36
N PHE A 28 -5.84 4.81 -9.43
CA PHE A 28 -6.26 3.98 -8.30
C PHE A 28 -6.18 2.50 -8.62
N ARG A 29 -5.68 1.70 -7.66
CA ARG A 29 -5.71 0.23 -7.74
C ARG A 29 -6.25 -0.37 -6.45
N ARG A 30 -6.84 -1.55 -6.57
CA ARG A 30 -7.38 -2.32 -5.45
C ARG A 30 -6.85 -3.74 -5.48
N PHE A 31 -6.45 -4.23 -4.31
CA PHE A 31 -6.02 -5.59 -4.07
C PHE A 31 -6.23 -5.91 -2.59
N SER A 32 -6.06 -7.16 -2.20
CA SER A 32 -6.27 -7.60 -0.81
C SER A 32 -4.96 -8.16 -0.23
N LEU A 33 -4.76 -7.96 1.07
CA LEU A 33 -3.64 -8.54 1.82
C LEU A 33 -4.16 -9.44 2.93
N ASN A 34 -3.39 -10.45 3.31
CA ASN A 34 -3.68 -11.22 4.52
C ASN A 34 -3.32 -10.38 5.75
N ARG A 35 -4.24 -10.30 6.70
CA ARG A 35 -4.12 -9.45 7.88
C ARG A 35 -3.30 -10.10 9.00
N SER A 36 -3.32 -11.43 9.07
CA SER A 36 -2.57 -12.21 10.05
C SER A 36 -1.11 -12.40 9.64
N ASN A 37 -0.83 -12.40 8.34
CA ASN A 37 0.53 -12.50 7.82
C ASN A 37 0.67 -11.63 6.56
N PRO A 38 0.88 -10.31 6.71
CA PRO A 38 1.00 -9.40 5.58
C PRO A 38 2.30 -9.54 4.78
N GLY A 39 3.30 -10.26 5.31
CA GLY A 39 4.63 -10.38 4.71
C GLY A 39 5.53 -9.18 5.03
N GLU A 40 6.61 -9.04 4.25
CA GLU A 40 7.61 -7.98 4.42
C GLU A 40 7.24 -6.72 3.62
N PHE A 41 7.65 -5.56 4.14
CA PHE A 41 7.48 -4.28 3.46
C PHE A 41 8.14 -4.27 2.09
N GLN A 42 9.31 -4.89 1.94
CA GLN A 42 10.05 -4.89 0.68
C GLN A 42 9.28 -5.57 -0.46
N ASP A 43 8.55 -6.64 -0.17
CA ASP A 43 7.73 -7.32 -1.17
C ASP A 43 6.44 -6.56 -1.45
N PHE A 44 5.85 -5.95 -0.43
CA PHE A 44 4.74 -5.02 -0.62
C PHE A 44 5.15 -3.82 -1.50
N TYR A 45 6.34 -3.26 -1.30
CA TYR A 45 6.89 -2.18 -2.11
C TYR A 45 7.04 -2.60 -3.58
N LYS A 46 7.65 -3.76 -3.85
CA LYS A 46 7.74 -4.33 -5.21
C LYS A 46 6.37 -4.57 -5.84
N LEU A 47 5.40 -5.05 -5.06
CA LEU A 47 4.02 -5.25 -5.52
C LEU A 47 3.39 -3.93 -5.97
N ILE A 48 3.57 -2.86 -5.18
CA ILE A 48 3.08 -1.52 -5.53
C ILE A 48 3.71 -1.02 -6.83
N LEU A 49 5.04 -1.11 -6.96
CA LEU A 49 5.73 -0.70 -8.18
C LEU A 49 5.21 -1.47 -9.41
N ARG A 50 5.06 -2.79 -9.29
CA ARG A 50 4.53 -3.63 -10.37
C ARG A 50 3.10 -3.26 -10.74
N LEU A 51 2.23 -3.09 -9.75
CA LEU A 51 0.82 -2.77 -9.97
C LEU A 51 0.69 -1.44 -10.70
N HIS A 52 1.33 -0.38 -10.19
CA HIS A 52 1.29 0.97 -10.77
C HIS A 52 2.21 1.19 -11.98
N ARG A 53 2.87 0.12 -12.46
CA ARG A 53 3.82 0.15 -13.60
C ARG A 53 4.91 1.21 -13.43
N LEU A 54 5.39 1.36 -12.19
CA LEU A 54 6.42 2.31 -11.80
C LEU A 54 7.78 1.64 -11.94
N THR A 55 8.41 1.82 -13.10
CA THR A 55 9.75 1.29 -13.39
C THR A 55 10.80 2.37 -13.21
N SER A 56 11.92 2.06 -12.56
CA SER A 56 13.08 2.94 -12.41
C SER A 56 12.81 4.26 -11.67
N ILE A 57 11.81 4.28 -10.78
CA ILE A 57 11.54 5.42 -9.90
C ILE A 57 11.45 4.95 -8.46
N ASP A 58 12.05 5.73 -7.55
CA ASP A 58 11.85 5.56 -6.12
C ASP A 58 10.56 6.26 -5.69
N VAL A 59 9.83 5.62 -4.79
CA VAL A 59 8.55 6.12 -4.30
C VAL A 59 8.47 6.07 -2.79
N ILE A 60 7.70 6.99 -2.24
CA ILE A 60 7.33 7.02 -0.83
C ILE A 60 5.90 6.50 -0.74
N ILE A 61 5.66 5.58 0.19
CA ILE A 61 4.34 5.04 0.48
C ILE A 61 3.90 5.58 1.84
N GLY A 62 2.70 6.15 1.90
CA GLY A 62 2.04 6.54 3.14
C GLY A 62 0.65 5.93 3.25
N TYR A 63 0.11 5.80 4.46
CA TYR A 63 -1.26 5.36 4.71
C TYR A 63 -2.01 6.34 5.60
N ALA A 64 -3.32 6.47 5.37
CA ALA A 64 -4.19 7.18 6.30
C ALA A 64 -4.57 6.24 7.45
N ASP A 65 -4.21 6.62 8.67
CA ASP A 65 -4.56 5.86 9.88
C ASP A 65 -6.04 6.06 10.27
N ILE A 66 -6.44 5.50 11.41
CA ILE A 66 -7.82 5.62 11.92
C ILE A 66 -8.18 7.04 12.38
N GLN A 67 -7.18 7.87 12.68
CA GLN A 67 -7.35 9.28 13.07
C GLN A 67 -7.37 10.20 11.83
N GLY A 68 -6.97 9.69 10.67
CA GLY A 68 -6.90 10.43 9.41
C GLY A 68 -5.50 10.98 9.11
N GLU A 69 -4.50 10.68 9.95
CA GLU A 69 -3.13 11.13 9.77
C GLU A 69 -2.44 10.31 8.68
N LEU A 70 -1.66 10.98 7.83
CA LEU A 70 -0.88 10.34 6.78
C LEU A 70 0.48 9.92 7.33
N LEU A 71 0.64 8.63 7.59
CA LEU A 71 1.86 8.06 8.16
C LEU A 71 2.68 7.29 7.11
N PRO A 72 4.02 7.35 7.14
CA PRO A 72 4.86 6.63 6.18
C PRO A 72 4.85 5.11 6.45
N ILE A 73 4.85 4.33 5.37
CA ILE A 73 5.20 2.91 5.38
C ILE A 73 6.59 2.77 4.77
N ASN A 74 7.61 2.61 5.62
CA ASN A 74 9.02 2.56 5.23
C ASN A 74 9.80 1.41 5.91
N ASN A 75 9.12 0.60 6.72
CA ASN A 75 9.67 -0.57 7.40
C ASN A 75 8.55 -1.57 7.72
N ASP A 76 8.92 -2.79 8.12
CA ASP A 76 7.98 -3.88 8.43
C ASP A 76 7.05 -3.56 9.60
N GLY A 77 7.53 -2.84 10.61
CA GLY A 77 6.72 -2.44 11.76
C GLY A 77 5.56 -1.52 11.37
N ASN A 78 5.86 -0.48 10.59
CA ASN A 78 4.87 0.45 10.06
C ASN A 78 3.91 -0.24 9.09
N PHE A 79 4.42 -1.16 8.27
CA PHE A 79 3.59 -1.95 7.35
C PHE A 79 2.61 -2.85 8.11
N CYS A 80 3.10 -3.62 9.09
CA CYS A 80 2.27 -4.45 9.94
C CYS A 80 1.21 -3.62 10.67
N LYS A 81 1.61 -2.46 11.23
CA LYS A 81 0.67 -1.54 11.89
C LYS A 81 -0.41 -1.04 10.92
N ALA A 82 -0.05 -0.61 9.72
CA ALA A 82 -1.00 -0.13 8.71
C ALA A 82 -2.04 -1.21 8.35
N VAL A 83 -1.59 -2.44 8.11
CA VAL A 83 -2.49 -3.58 7.78
C VAL A 83 -3.37 -3.97 8.97
N SER A 84 -2.78 -4.03 10.16
CA SER A 84 -3.46 -4.55 11.35
C SER A 84 -4.54 -3.61 11.87
N THR A 85 -4.29 -2.30 11.78
CA THR A 85 -5.17 -1.25 12.32
C THR A 85 -6.26 -0.80 11.34
N ALA A 86 -6.05 -0.99 10.04
CA ALA A 86 -7.02 -0.54 9.02
C ALA A 86 -8.34 -1.29 9.14
N PRO A 87 -9.48 -0.63 9.43
CA PRO A 87 -10.71 -1.31 9.87
C PRO A 87 -11.33 -2.21 8.80
N THR A 88 -11.41 -1.72 7.56
CA THR A 88 -11.99 -2.45 6.41
C THR A 88 -11.21 -2.20 5.12
N LEU A 89 -10.73 -0.97 4.94
CA LEU A 89 -10.02 -0.51 3.75
C LEU A 89 -8.77 0.28 4.18
N LEU A 90 -7.60 -0.26 3.89
CA LEU A 90 -6.33 0.44 3.99
C LEU A 90 -6.18 1.39 2.79
N ARG A 91 -6.17 2.69 3.05
CA ARG A 91 -5.94 3.71 2.03
C ARG A 91 -4.47 4.06 2.03
N ILE A 92 -3.79 3.79 0.92
CA ILE A 92 -2.38 4.17 0.75
C ILE A 92 -2.22 5.19 -0.37
N PHE A 93 -1.23 6.06 -0.18
CA PHE A 93 -0.84 7.12 -1.10
C PHE A 93 0.61 6.89 -1.49
N ILE A 94 0.87 7.00 -2.79
CA ILE A 94 2.18 6.76 -3.38
C ILE A 94 2.61 8.09 -3.99
N GLN A 95 3.83 8.52 -3.66
CA GLN A 95 4.44 9.73 -4.19
C GLN A 95 5.82 9.40 -4.74
N ARG A 96 6.28 10.07 -5.79
CA ARG A 96 7.66 9.92 -6.24
C ARG A 96 8.60 10.48 -5.17
N GLN A 97 9.64 9.75 -4.84
CA GLN A 97 10.75 10.28 -4.06
C GLN A 97 11.45 11.29 -4.96
N GLY A 98 11.45 12.56 -4.55
CA GLY A 98 11.84 13.67 -5.41
C GLY A 98 13.25 13.48 -5.98
N ILE A 99 13.36 13.44 -7.30
CA ILE A 99 14.58 13.90 -7.96
C ILE A 99 14.56 15.42 -7.75
N HIS A 100 15.52 15.94 -6.99
CA HIS A 100 15.69 17.39 -6.90
C HIS A 100 15.78 17.95 -8.33
N PRO A 101 14.93 18.91 -8.73
CA PRO A 101 14.93 19.43 -10.10
C PRO A 101 16.23 20.12 -10.52
N GLU A 102 17.22 20.22 -9.63
CA GLU A 102 18.51 20.87 -9.89
C GLU A 102 19.54 19.98 -10.62
N GLN A 103 19.34 18.66 -10.76
CA GLN A 103 20.39 17.80 -11.36
C GLN A 103 20.13 17.35 -12.79
N THR A 104 18.93 17.56 -13.33
CA THR A 104 18.66 17.24 -14.75
C THR A 104 19.15 18.34 -15.70
N SER A 105 19.30 19.58 -15.23
CA SER A 105 19.77 20.69 -16.07
C SER A 105 21.28 20.68 -16.33
N LEU A 106 22.10 20.03 -15.49
CA LEU A 106 23.55 20.00 -15.69
C LEU A 106 24.00 19.02 -16.78
N HIS A 107 23.18 18.04 -17.15
CA HIS A 107 23.56 17.09 -18.22
C HIS A 107 23.26 17.62 -19.64
N LEU A 108 22.34 18.58 -19.79
CA LEU A 108 22.03 19.16 -21.11
C LEU A 108 22.94 20.35 -21.49
N VAL A 109 23.63 20.97 -20.53
CA VAL A 109 24.43 22.19 -20.80
C VAL A 109 25.87 21.87 -21.22
N VAL A 110 26.34 20.63 -21.09
CA VAL A 110 27.74 20.24 -21.44
C VAL A 110 27.87 19.75 -22.89
N GLN A 111 26.79 19.78 -23.69
CA GLN A 111 26.83 19.43 -25.12
C GLN A 111 26.37 20.56 -26.06
N GLY A 112 26.33 21.81 -25.57
CA GLY A 112 26.05 23.01 -26.37
C GLY A 112 27.29 23.84 -26.61
#